data_AF-A0AAU5N355-F1
#
_entry.id   AF-A0AAU5N355-F1
#
_cell.length_a   1.000
_cell.length_b   1.000
_cell.length_c   1.000
_cell.angle_alpha   90.00
_cell.angle_beta   90.00
_cell.angle_gamma   90.00
#
_symmetry.space_group_name_H-M   'P 1'
#
loop_
_entity.id
_entity.type
_entity.pdbx_description
1 polymer ?
#
loop_
_entity_poly.entity_id
_entity_poly.type
_entity_poly.pdbx_seq_one_letter_code
_entity_poly.pdbx_strand_id
1 'polypeptide(L)' 'MPPLSRVSRIYGVPSRFDGLALLDYAVVPHIDSPGHPETEILTTVAARYRARGVDHRTLRDGQAIVISGTGICIQ' A
#
# COMPACT_ATOMS: atom_id res chain seq x y z
N MET A 1 -15.10 -4.61 3.88
CA MET A 1 -14.88 -4.76 2.42
C MET A 1 -16.14 -5.28 1.77
N PRO A 2 -16.67 -4.64 0.71
CA PRO A 2 -17.64 -5.32 -0.13
C PRO A 2 -16.96 -6.58 -0.69
N PRO A 3 -17.66 -7.71 -0.78
CA PRO A 3 -17.05 -8.94 -1.27
C PRO A 3 -16.56 -8.70 -2.70
N LEU A 4 -15.36 -9.22 -3.01
CA LEU A 4 -14.69 -9.10 -4.31
C LEU A 4 -15.60 -9.48 -5.49
N SER A 5 -16.66 -10.25 -5.21
CA SER A 5 -17.73 -10.61 -6.12
C SER A 5 -18.49 -9.43 -6.72
N ARG A 6 -18.47 -8.22 -6.13
CA ARG A 6 -19.23 -7.07 -6.63
C ARG A 6 -18.64 -6.47 -7.91
N VAL A 7 -17.31 -6.38 -8.04
CA VAL A 7 -16.65 -5.85 -9.25
C VAL A 7 -16.93 -6.76 -10.44
N SER A 8 -16.73 -8.06 -10.25
CA SER A 8 -17.04 -9.05 -11.30
C SER A 8 -18.51 -9.03 -11.70
N ARG A 9 -19.43 -8.90 -10.73
CA ARG A 9 -20.87 -8.84 -11.02
C ARG A 9 -21.27 -7.61 -11.85
N ILE A 10 -20.69 -6.45 -11.57
CA ILE A 10 -21.08 -5.19 -12.23
C ILE A 10 -20.37 -5.00 -13.57
N TYR A 11 -19.08 -5.32 -13.62
CA TYR A 11 -18.21 -4.97 -14.75
C TYR A 11 -17.81 -6.17 -15.62
N GLY A 12 -18.22 -7.40 -15.28
CA GLY A 12 -17.88 -8.61 -16.04
C GLY A 12 -16.40 -9.00 -15.98
N VAL A 13 -15.59 -8.33 -15.16
CA VAL A 13 -14.15 -8.56 -15.02
C VAL A 13 -13.74 -8.68 -13.55
N PRO A 14 -12.75 -9.53 -13.21
CA PRO A 14 -12.28 -9.66 -11.84
C PRO A 14 -11.57 -8.39 -11.35
N SER A 15 -11.54 -8.19 -10.03
CA SER A 15 -10.69 -7.18 -9.40
C SER A 15 -9.22 -7.42 -9.69
N ARG A 16 -8.48 -6.36 -9.99
CA ARG A 16 -7.04 -6.36 -10.18
C ARG A 16 -6.33 -5.86 -8.92
N PHE A 17 -5.24 -6.52 -8.57
CA PHE A 17 -4.43 -6.24 -7.37
C PHE A 17 -2.92 -6.13 -7.68
N ASP A 18 -2.57 -6.18 -8.95
CA ASP A 18 -1.21 -6.07 -9.48
C ASP A 18 -0.68 -4.62 -9.52
N GLY A 19 -1.53 -3.65 -9.17
CA GLY A 19 -1.17 -2.23 -9.14
C GLY A 19 -0.97 -1.64 -10.53
N LEU A 20 -0.39 -0.44 -10.59
CA LEU A 20 -0.12 0.29 -11.85
C LEU A 20 1.32 0.08 -12.35
N ALA A 21 2.16 -0.65 -11.61
CA ALA A 21 3.59 -0.84 -11.90
C ALA A 21 4.39 0.46 -12.08
N LEU A 22 4.04 1.52 -11.34
CA LEU A 22 4.76 2.80 -11.34
C LEU A 22 5.96 2.82 -10.37
N LEU A 23 5.95 1.94 -9.38
CA LEU A 23 6.99 1.79 -8.36
C LEU A 23 7.42 0.34 -8.33
N ASP A 24 8.73 0.12 -8.16
CA ASP A 24 9.31 -1.23 -8.05
C ASP A 24 9.13 -1.85 -6.65
N TYR A 25 8.41 -1.17 -5.76
CA TYR A 25 8.15 -1.58 -4.38
C TYR A 25 6.70 -1.30 -3.98
N ALA A 26 6.20 -2.04 -2.99
CA ALA A 26 4.90 -1.77 -2.39
C ALA A 26 4.95 -0.58 -1.41
N VAL A 27 3.84 0.11 -1.23
CA VAL A 27 3.68 1.16 -0.21
C VAL A 27 2.76 0.65 0.90
N VAL A 28 3.20 0.76 2.14
CA VAL A 28 2.41 0.42 3.34
C VAL A 28 2.14 1.71 4.12
N PRO A 29 0.93 2.29 4.02
CA PRO A 29 0.61 3.55 4.68
C PRO A 29 0.29 3.35 6.17
N HIS A 30 -0.01 4.46 6.84
CA HIS A 30 -0.50 4.53 8.22
C HIS A 30 0.35 3.80 9.26
N ILE A 31 1.64 3.60 8.99
CA ILE A 31 2.56 3.01 9.96
C ILE A 31 2.87 4.04 11.03
N ASP A 32 2.80 3.62 12.29
CA ASP A 32 3.03 4.47 13.46
C ASP A 32 2.19 5.76 13.44
N SER A 33 0.98 5.69 12.90
CA SER A 33 0.01 6.80 12.85
C SER A 33 -0.93 6.74 14.06
N PRO A 34 -0.77 7.62 15.07
CA PRO A 34 -1.60 7.57 16.28
C PRO A 34 -3.06 7.86 15.96
N GLY A 35 -3.96 6.99 16.42
CA GLY A 35 -5.41 7.15 16.22
C GLY A 35 -5.92 6.74 14.84
N HIS A 36 -5.06 6.33 13.90
CA HIS A 36 -5.51 5.83 12.61
C HIS A 36 -5.97 4.37 12.73
N PRO A 37 -7.21 4.02 12.33
CA PRO A 37 -7.78 2.70 12.56
C PRO A 37 -7.03 1.57 11.85
N GLU A 38 -6.28 1.90 10.80
CA GLU A 38 -5.55 0.91 9.99
C GLU A 38 -4.11 0.66 10.45
N THR A 39 -3.61 1.38 11.47
CA THR A 39 -2.21 1.28 11.92
C THR A 39 -1.84 -0.15 12.32
N GLU A 40 -2.67 -0.83 13.08
CA GLU A 40 -2.39 -2.19 13.57
C GLU A 40 -2.32 -3.22 12.43
N ILE A 41 -3.29 -3.18 11.51
CA ILE A 41 -3.35 -4.13 10.40
C ILE A 41 -2.21 -3.88 9.41
N LEU A 42 -1.88 -2.62 9.12
CA LEU A 42 -0.79 -2.28 8.20
C LEU A 42 0.59 -2.54 8.81
N THR A 43 0.73 -2.43 10.14
CA THR A 43 1.93 -2.90 10.86
C THR A 43 2.13 -4.41 10.66
N THR A 44 1.05 -5.18 10.73
CA THR A 44 1.09 -6.63 10.46
C THR A 44 1.47 -6.94 9.01
N VAL A 45 0.95 -6.16 8.05
CA VAL A 45 1.32 -6.28 6.62
C VAL A 45 2.80 -5.99 6.41
N ALA A 46 3.33 -4.89 6.96
CA ALA A 46 4.74 -4.54 6.86
C ALA A 46 5.63 -5.65 7.45
N ALA A 47 5.27 -6.20 8.61
CA ALA A 47 6.00 -7.32 9.21
C ALA A 47 6.00 -8.56 8.29
N ARG A 48 4.86 -8.88 7.67
CA ARG A 48 4.75 -9.98 6.71
C ARG A 48 5.57 -9.76 5.45
N TYR A 49 5.64 -8.53 4.93
CA TYR A 49 6.48 -8.20 3.77
C TYR A 49 7.96 -8.34 4.11
N ARG A 50 8.42 -7.84 5.26
CA ARG A 50 9.79 -8.04 5.75
C ARG A 50 10.13 -9.53 5.84
N ALA A 51 9.26 -10.32 6.46
CA ALA A 51 9.49 -11.77 6.62
C ALA A 51 9.54 -12.54 5.29
N ARG A 52 8.97 -11.99 4.21
CA ARG A 52 8.91 -12.62 2.88
C ARG A 52 9.88 -12.02 1.87
N GLY A 53 10.68 -11.04 2.26
CA GLY A 53 11.58 -10.33 1.33
C GLY A 53 10.83 -9.56 0.25
N VAL A 54 9.63 -9.06 0.54
CA VAL A 54 8.89 -8.17 -0.38
C VAL A 54 9.37 -6.75 -0.16
N ASP A 55 9.93 -6.14 -1.20
CA ASP A 55 10.36 -4.74 -1.15
C ASP A 55 9.17 -3.82 -0.92
N HIS A 56 9.26 -3.02 0.13
CA HIS A 56 8.22 -2.07 0.51
C HIS A 56 8.78 -0.85 1.23
N ARG A 57 8.03 0.24 1.16
CA ARG A 57 8.26 1.45 1.95
C ARG A 57 7.05 1.72 2.84
N THR A 58 7.32 2.07 4.09
CA THR A 58 6.30 2.44 5.07
C THR A 58 6.15 3.94 5.13
N LEU A 59 4.92 4.44 5.30
CA LEU A 59 4.64 5.86 5.51
C LEU A 59 3.76 6.04 6.74
N ARG A 60 4.05 7.08 7.52
CA ARG A 60 3.13 7.63 8.53
C ARG A 60 2.19 8.63 7.86
N ASP A 61 1.05 8.89 8.49
CA ASP A 61 0.12 9.95 8.09
C ASP A 61 0.84 11.30 7.99
N GLY A 62 0.53 12.02 6.92
CA GLY A 62 1.17 13.29 6.58
C GLY A 62 2.43 13.13 5.72
N GLN A 63 2.97 11.93 5.57
CA GLN A 63 4.12 11.69 4.71
C GLN A 63 3.73 11.36 3.27
N ALA A 64 4.60 11.73 2.32
CA ALA A 64 4.46 11.42 0.91
C ALA A 64 5.79 11.00 0.29
N ILE A 65 5.75 10.07 -0.67
CA ILE A 65 6.89 9.81 -1.55
C ILE A 65 6.81 10.80 -2.72
N VAL A 66 7.83 11.65 -2.86
CA VAL A 66 7.93 12.60 -3.97
C VAL A 66 9.05 12.18 -4.90
N ILE A 67 8.71 12.02 -6.18
CA ILE A 67 9.64 11.71 -7.26
C ILE A 67 9.62 12.89 -8.23
N SER A 68 10.78 13.51 -8.42
CA SER A 68 10.99 14.65 -9.31
C SER A 68 12.21 14.40 -10.18
N GLY A 69 11.98 14.06 -11.45
CA GLY A 69 13.04 13.60 -12.34
C GLY A 69 13.68 12.32 -11.79
N THR A 70 14.99 12.36 -11.53
CA THR A 70 15.73 11.25 -10.90
C THR A 70 15.79 11.32 -9.37
N GLY A 71 15.26 12.40 -8.77
CA GLY A 71 15.25 12.58 -7.31
C GLY A 71 14.07 11.86 -6.66
N ILE A 72 14.32 11.21 -5.52
CA ILE A 72 13.29 10.60 -4.66
C ILE A 72 13.52 11.01 -3.21
N CYS A 73 12.46 11.48 -2.54
CA CYS A 73 12.46 11.73 -1.11
C CYS A 73 11.12 11.36 -0.47
N ILE A 74 11.13 11.22 0.85
CA ILE A 74 9.91 11.21 1.65
C ILE A 74 9.78 12.60 2.26
N GLN A 75 8.66 13.27 1.98
CA GLN A 75 8.26 14.53 2.61
C GLN A 75 7.34 14.26 3.79
#